data_AF-A0A3D5WPX4-F1
#
_entry.id   AF-A0A3D5WPX4-F1
#
_cell.length_a   1.000
_cell.length_b   1.000
_cell.length_c   1.000
_cell.angle_alpha   90.00
_cell.angle_beta   90.00
_cell.angle_gamma   90.00
#
_symmetry.space_group_name_H-M   'P 1'
#
loop_
_entity.id
_entity.type
_entity.pdbx_description
1 polymer ?
#
loop_
_entity_poly.entity_id
_entity_poly.type
_entity_poly.pdbx_seq_one_letter_code
_entity_poly.pdbx_strand_id
1 'polypeptide(L)'
;DDVFTSWGVETAHKFTEEELTEILHKLAETKDYGDVLRAKGIVAAAEGEWFHFDLVPEETEVRRGAADFTGRICVIGADLKEDAIKELFHVA
;
A
#
# COMPACT_ATOMS: atom_id res chain seq x y z
N ASP A 1 -20.84 -15.19 1.34
CA ASP A 1 -19.44 -15.49 1.62
C ASP A 1 -18.58 -14.64 0.72
N ASP A 2 -18.20 -13.46 1.19
CA ASP A 2 -17.15 -12.68 0.55
C ASP A 2 -15.82 -13.21 1.09
N VAL A 3 -15.15 -14.02 0.28
CA VAL A 3 -13.83 -14.56 0.64
C VAL A 3 -12.82 -13.45 0.43
N PHE A 4 -12.41 -12.77 1.50
CA PHE A 4 -11.35 -11.78 1.43
C PHE A 4 -10.00 -12.46 1.19
N THR A 5 -9.23 -11.88 0.27
CA THR A 5 -7.87 -12.28 -0.06
C THR A 5 -6.87 -11.26 0.48
N SER A 6 -5.67 -11.73 0.83
CA SER A 6 -4.55 -10.89 1.19
C SER A 6 -3.45 -11.01 0.14
N TRP A 7 -3.00 -9.88 -0.39
CA TRP A 7 -1.83 -9.76 -1.24
C TRP A 7 -0.72 -9.05 -0.46
N GLY A 8 0.49 -9.61 -0.49
CA GLY A 8 1.63 -9.04 0.24
C GLY A 8 2.92 -9.16 -0.56
N VAL A 9 3.77 -8.15 -0.46
CA VAL A 9 5.01 -8.06 -1.26
C VAL A 9 6.11 -7.34 -0.49
N GLU A 10 7.35 -7.69 -0.78
CA GLU A 10 8.53 -6.94 -0.36
C GLU A 10 8.97 -5.99 -1.49
N THR A 11 9.45 -4.79 -1.15
CA THR A 11 9.88 -3.79 -2.13
C THR A 11 11.14 -3.06 -1.70
N ALA A 12 12.01 -2.79 -2.68
CA ALA A 12 13.14 -1.87 -2.54
C ALA A 12 12.83 -0.47 -3.11
N HIS A 13 11.62 -0.28 -3.64
CA HIS A 13 11.19 1.00 -4.17
C HIS A 13 11.10 2.05 -3.06
N LYS A 14 11.50 3.27 -3.39
CA LYS A 14 11.46 4.41 -2.47
C LYS A 14 10.36 5.36 -2.91
N PHE A 15 9.49 5.73 -1.98
CA PHE A 15 8.32 6.55 -2.26
C PHE A 15 8.55 7.99 -1.79
N THR A 16 7.95 8.97 -2.45
CA THR A 16 7.69 10.27 -1.82
C THR A 16 6.39 10.21 -0.99
N GLU A 17 6.20 11.18 -0.09
CA GLU A 17 4.97 11.24 0.72
C GLU A 17 3.74 11.50 -0.16
N GLU A 18 3.88 12.34 -1.18
CA GLU A 18 2.83 12.66 -2.15
C GLU A 18 2.45 11.43 -2.97
N GLU A 19 3.43 10.72 -3.52
CA GLU A 19 3.22 9.49 -4.28
C GLU A 19 2.51 8.43 -3.45
N LEU A 20 2.99 8.18 -2.22
CA LEU A 20 2.38 7.20 -1.33
C LEU A 20 0.94 7.60 -1.00
N THR A 21 0.68 8.88 -0.74
CA THR A 21 -0.67 9.39 -0.46
C THR A 21 -1.61 9.20 -1.66
N GLU A 22 -1.13 9.49 -2.88
CA GLU A 22 -1.91 9.27 -4.11
C GLU A 22 -2.24 7.80 -4.35
N ILE A 23 -1.30 6.89 -4.07
CA ILE A 23 -1.52 5.44 -4.14
C ILE A 23 -2.62 5.02 -3.17
N LEU A 24 -2.55 5.44 -1.91
CA LEU A 24 -3.54 5.07 -0.89
C LEU A 24 -4.93 5.62 -1.21
N HIS A 25 -5.00 6.85 -1.74
CA HIS A 25 -6.25 7.45 -2.21
C HIS A 25 -6.89 6.66 -3.35
N LYS A 26 -6.09 6.23 -4.34
CA LYS A 26 -6.57 5.38 -5.45
C LYS A 26 -7.12 4.05 -4.98
N LEU A 27 -6.47 3.42 -3.99
CA LEU A 27 -6.94 2.19 -3.37
C LEU A 27 -8.25 2.37 -2.60
N ALA A 28 -8.45 3.53 -1.97
CA ALA A 28 -9.64 3.83 -1.15
C ALA A 28 -10.87 4.20 -1.99
N GLU A 29 -10.70 5.00 -3.05
CA GLU A 29 -11.81 5.63 -3.76
C GLU A 29 -12.27 4.88 -5.01
N THR A 30 -11.47 3.94 -5.52
CA THR A 30 -11.75 3.24 -6.78
C THR A 30 -11.88 1.74 -6.58
N LYS A 31 -12.53 1.07 -7.54
CA LYS A 31 -12.57 -0.41 -7.61
C LYS A 31 -11.62 -0.98 -8.66
N ASP A 32 -10.73 -0.15 -9.21
CA ASP A 32 -9.77 -0.55 -10.24
C ASP A 32 -8.78 -1.60 -9.74
N TYR A 33 -8.61 -1.66 -8.41
CA TYR A 33 -7.71 -2.58 -7.70
C TYR A 33 -8.44 -3.72 -6.97
N GLY A 34 -9.76 -3.82 -7.14
CA GLY A 34 -10.64 -4.67 -6.33
C GLY A 34 -11.35 -3.90 -5.23
N ASP A 35 -12.09 -4.61 -4.38
CA ASP A 35 -12.76 -4.02 -3.20
C ASP A 35 -11.78 -4.03 -2.02
N VAL A 36 -10.96 -2.98 -1.93
CA VAL A 36 -9.90 -2.86 -0.92
C VAL A 36 -10.52 -2.51 0.43
N LEU A 37 -10.32 -3.38 1.42
CA LEU A 37 -10.77 -3.16 2.80
C LEU A 37 -9.67 -2.63 3.71
N ARG A 38 -8.41 -2.95 3.38
CA ARG A 38 -7.26 -2.49 4.14
C ARG A 38 -6.00 -2.49 3.29
N ALA A 39 -5.14 -1.51 3.51
CA ALA A 39 -3.74 -1.63 3.13
C ALA A 39 -2.83 -1.18 4.28
N LYS A 40 -1.69 -1.83 4.46
CA LYS A 40 -0.65 -1.41 5.40
C LYS A 40 0.71 -1.64 4.81
N GLY A 41 1.67 -0.86 5.27
CA GLY A 41 3.06 -1.14 4.94
C GLY A 41 4.06 -0.29 5.69
N ILE A 42 5.31 -0.72 5.55
CA ILE A 42 6.51 0.00 5.96
C ILE A 42 7.34 0.10 4.69
N VAL A 43 7.58 1.30 4.18
CA VAL A 43 8.28 1.51 2.90
C VAL A 43 9.36 2.58 3.03
N ALA A 44 10.43 2.45 2.26
CA ALA A 44 11.53 3.40 2.29
C ALA A 44 11.07 4.74 1.71
N ALA A 45 11.42 5.84 2.38
CA ALA A 45 11.18 7.18 1.88
C ALA A 45 12.33 7.63 0.95
N ALA A 46 12.02 8.37 -0.10
CA ALA A 46 12.99 8.86 -1.08
C ALA A 46 14.06 9.79 -0.46
N GLU A 47 13.67 10.57 0.54
CA GLU A 47 14.55 11.48 1.30
C GLU A 47 15.34 10.80 2.43
N GLY A 48 15.20 9.49 2.60
CA GLY A 48 15.71 8.75 3.76
C GLY A 48 14.64 8.56 4.84
N GLU A 49 14.93 7.75 5.84
CA GLU A 49 13.93 7.23 6.80
C GLU A 49 12.89 6.30 6.13
N TRP A 50 11.77 6.09 6.81
CA TRP A 50 10.74 5.10 6.47
C TRP A 50 9.35 5.66 6.72
N PHE A 51 8.45 5.41 5.78
CA PHE A 51 7.02 5.63 5.95
C PHE A 51 6.36 4.38 6.49
N HIS A 52 5.52 4.54 7.50
CA HIS A 52 4.55 3.54 7.90
C HIS A 52 3.18 4.06 7.46
N PHE A 53 2.39 3.22 6.80
CA PHE A 53 1.04 3.58 6.40
C PHE A 53 0.01 2.58 6.87
N ASP A 54 -1.20 3.08 7.11
CA ASP A 54 -2.40 2.30 7.37
C ASP A 54 -3.55 2.94 6.59
N LEU A 55 -4.28 2.13 5.84
CA LEU A 55 -5.44 2.52 5.06
C LEU A 55 -6.58 1.59 5.43
N VAL A 56 -7.72 2.18 5.75
CA VAL A 56 -9.06 1.58 5.67
C VAL A 56 -9.95 2.53 4.86
N PRO A 57 -11.07 2.08 4.27
CA PRO A 57 -11.89 2.92 3.38
C PRO A 57 -12.28 4.30 3.94
N GLU A 58 -12.35 4.45 5.26
CA GLU A 58 -12.75 5.70 5.93
C GLU A 58 -11.56 6.52 6.45
N GLU A 59 -10.36 5.94 6.52
CA GLU A 59 -9.21 6.56 7.19
C GLU A 59 -7.89 6.14 6.54
N THR A 60 -7.05 7.12 6.22
CA THR A 60 -5.68 6.91 5.74
C THR A 60 -4.70 7.66 6.62
N GLU A 61 -3.66 6.97 7.08
CA GLU A 61 -2.58 7.54 7.86
C GLU A 61 -1.24 7.20 7.22
N VAL A 62 -0.39 8.21 7.03
CA VAL A 62 1.03 8.06 6.67
C VAL A 62 1.84 8.73 7.77
N ARG A 63 2.80 8.01 8.34
CA ARG A 63 3.64 8.48 9.45
C ARG A 63 5.10 8.09 9.26
N ARG A 64 6.01 8.88 9.83
CA ARG A 64 7.43 8.53 9.90
C ARG A 64 7.67 7.46 10.95
N GLY A 65 8.53 6.51 10.63
CA GLY A 65 8.82 5.36 11.49
C GLY A 65 10.30 5.03 11.61
N ALA A 66 10.59 4.09 12.50
CA ALA A 66 11.94 3.56 12.68
C ALA A 66 12.43 2.86 11.42
N ALA A 67 13.75 2.86 11.22
CA ALA A 67 14.31 2.21 10.05
C ALA A 67 14.08 0.70 10.03
N ASP A 68 13.72 0.18 8.86
CA ASP A 68 13.58 -1.25 8.58
C ASP A 68 14.67 -1.71 7.59
N PHE A 69 14.74 -3.01 7.30
CA PHE A 69 15.70 -3.57 6.35
C PHE A 69 15.16 -3.64 4.91
N THR A 70 13.85 -3.83 4.74
CA THR A 70 13.18 -3.90 3.43
C THR A 70 11.75 -3.37 3.51
N GLY A 71 11.26 -2.82 2.40
CA GLY A 71 9.86 -2.40 2.28
C GLY A 71 8.93 -3.60 2.27
N ARG A 72 7.78 -3.47 2.94
CA ARG A 72 6.73 -4.50 3.01
C ARG A 72 5.37 -3.85 2.87
N ILE A 73 4.56 -4.36 1.96
CA ILE A 73 3.20 -3.90 1.68
C ILE A 73 2.25 -5.09 1.82
N CYS A 74 1.08 -4.85 2.39
CA CYS A 74 -0.02 -5.81 2.47
C CYS A 74 -1.33 -5.11 2.13
N VAL A 75 -2.10 -5.69 1.20
CA VAL A 75 -3.42 -5.22 0.76
C VAL A 75 -4.41 -6.36 0.98
N ILE A 76 -5.55 -6.07 1.62
CA ILE A 76 -6.61 -7.02 1.93
C ILE A 76 -7.91 -6.51 1.33
N GLY A 77 -8.63 -7.38 0.62
CA GLY A 77 -9.88 -7.03 -0.03
C GLY A 77 -10.52 -8.20 -0.77
N ALA A 78 -11.60 -7.93 -1.50
CA ALA A 78 -12.26 -8.90 -2.38
C ALA A 78 -11.94 -8.58 -3.86
N ASP A 79 -11.87 -9.63 -4.69
CA ASP A 79 -11.60 -9.52 -6.14
C ASP A 79 -10.36 -8.67 -6.50
N LEU A 80 -9.33 -8.72 -5.65
CA LEU A 80 -8.11 -7.93 -5.79
C LEU A 80 -7.48 -8.11 -7.18
N LYS A 81 -7.14 -7.00 -7.83
CA LYS A 81 -6.46 -6.98 -9.13
C LYS A 81 -4.96 -6.92 -8.89
N GLU A 82 -4.36 -8.04 -8.50
CA GLU A 82 -2.95 -8.12 -8.07
C GLU A 82 -1.97 -7.47 -9.05
N ASP A 83 -2.13 -7.68 -10.37
CA ASP A 83 -1.26 -7.04 -11.37
C ASP A 83 -1.37 -5.51 -11.38
N ALA A 84 -2.59 -4.97 -11.24
CA ALA A 84 -2.79 -3.52 -11.15
C ALA A 84 -2.24 -2.95 -9.84
N ILE A 85 -2.34 -3.69 -8.73
CA ILE A 85 -1.77 -3.31 -7.44
C ILE A 85 -0.23 -3.32 -7.51
N LYS A 86 0.36 -4.32 -8.18
CA LYS A 86 1.80 -4.39 -8.41
C LYS A 86 2.32 -3.18 -9.19
N GLU A 87 1.65 -2.85 -10.29
CA GLU A 87 1.97 -1.66 -11.10
C GLU A 87 1.85 -0.38 -10.27
N LEU A 88 0.78 -0.25 -9.47
CA LEU A 88 0.53 0.89 -8.61
C LEU A 88 1.65 1.12 -7.57
N PHE A 89 2.22 0.05 -7.01
CA PHE A 89 3.30 0.12 -6.03
C PHE A 89 4.71 -0.03 -6.62
N HIS A 90 4.85 -0.06 -7.95
CA HIS A 90 6.13 -0.22 -8.63
C HIS A 90 6.90 -1.50 -8.24
N VAL A 91 6.18 -2.61 -8.07
CA VAL A 91 6.74 -3.93 -7.72
C VAL A 91 6.51 -4.96 -8.85
N ALA A 92 7.34 -6.00 -8.89
CA ALA A 92 7.28 -7.08 -9.89
C ALA A 92 6.40 -8.27 -9.43
#